data_AF-A0A101WG58-F1
#
_entry.id   AF-A0A101WG58-F1
#
_cell.length_a   1.000
_cell.length_b   1.000
_cell.length_c   1.000
_cell.angle_alpha   90.00
_cell.angle_beta   90.00
_cell.angle_gamma   90.00
#
_symmetry.space_group_name_H-M   'P 1'
#
loop_
_entity.id
_entity.type
_entity.pdbx_description
1 polymer ?
#
loop_
_entity_poly.entity_id
_entity_poly.type
_entity_poly.pdbx_seq_one_letter_code
_entity_poly.pdbx_strand_id
1 'polypeptide(L)'
;MGEMYEDLARFCQESDLATDVQLQFIDVLEDDLKGYDTAHTMFKNGFALPLVAVNGIVRFYGGISHSKIYDEVRKDCESLEGASVQLMG
;
A
#
# COMPACT_ATOMS: atom_id res chain seq x y z
N MET A 1 2.68 10.66 -8.98
CA MET A 1 2.53 9.39 -8.24
C MET A 1 3.20 9.48 -6.87
N GLY A 2 4.44 9.98 -6.77
CA GLY A 2 5.10 10.22 -5.47
C GLY A 2 4.27 11.03 -4.47
N GLU A 3 3.58 12.09 -4.91
CA GLU A 3 2.74 12.91 -4.02
C GLU A 3 1.65 12.12 -3.28
N MET A 4 1.06 11.09 -3.91
CA MET A 4 0.03 10.27 -3.25
C MET A 4 0.63 9.31 -2.21
N TYR A 5 1.85 8.83 -2.47
CA TYR A 5 2.61 8.05 -1.49
C TYR A 5 3.03 8.93 -0.31
N GLU A 6 3.58 10.12 -0.58
CA GLU A 6 4.01 11.06 0.44
C GLU A 6 2.85 11.49 1.34
N ASP A 7 1.67 11.73 0.76
CA ASP A 7 0.48 12.10 1.53
C ASP A 7 -0.01 10.94 2.41
N LEU A 8 -0.01 9.70 1.89
CA LEU A 8 -0.33 8.51 2.66
C LEU A 8 0.69 8.25 3.78
N ALA A 9 1.98 8.35 3.45
CA ALA A 9 3.07 8.15 4.39
C ALA A 9 2.99 9.18 5.53
N ARG A 10 2.75 10.45 5.19
CA ARG A 10 2.50 11.51 6.17
C ARG A 10 1.28 11.21 7.03
N PHE A 11 0.16 10.83 6.42
CA PHE A 11 -1.06 10.47 7.16
C PHE A 11 -0.82 9.32 8.16
N CYS A 12 -0.10 8.27 7.75
CA CYS A 12 0.26 7.17 8.63
C CYS A 12 1.25 7.59 9.73
N GLN A 13 2.23 8.45 9.42
CA GLN A 13 3.20 8.97 10.38
C GLN A 13 2.59 9.93 11.41
N GLU A 14 1.59 10.73 11.02
CA GLU A 14 0.86 11.60 11.93
C GLU A 14 -0.19 10.85 12.76
N SER A 15 -0.51 9.60 12.36
CA SER A 15 -1.45 8.73 13.05
C SER A 15 -0.76 7.82 14.06
N ASP A 16 -1.55 7.25 14.97
CA ASP A 16 -1.09 6.23 15.94
C ASP A 16 -0.50 4.97 15.26
N LEU A 17 -0.81 4.77 13.98
CA LEU A 17 -0.32 3.64 13.16
C LEU A 17 1.16 3.74 12.78
N ALA A 18 1.83 4.88 13.01
CA ALA A 18 3.23 5.09 12.59
C ALA A 18 4.19 4.03 13.11
N THR A 19 3.91 3.45 14.29
CA THR A 19 4.75 2.44 14.93
C THR A 19 4.41 1.02 14.46
N ASP A 20 3.17 0.81 14.00
CA ASP A 20 2.62 -0.50 13.66
C ASP A 20 2.53 -0.74 12.15
N VAL A 21 2.80 0.27 11.33
CA VAL A 21 2.80 0.18 9.86
C VAL A 21 4.18 0.39 9.26
N GLN A 22 4.54 -0.49 8.32
CA GLN A 22 5.63 -0.26 7.38
C GLN A 22 5.06 0.14 6.02
N LEU A 23 5.37 1.35 5.57
CA LEU A 23 5.08 1.80 4.21
C LEU A 23 6.27 1.56 3.30
N GLN A 24 6.00 1.02 2.11
CA GLN A 24 6.98 0.84 1.05
C GLN A 24 6.41 1.35 -0.26
N PHE A 25 7.15 2.22 -0.94
CA PHE A 25 6.87 2.58 -2.34
C PHE A 25 7.65 1.64 -3.26
N ILE A 26 7.01 1.19 -4.33
CA ILE A 26 7.58 0.30 -5.34
C ILE A 26 7.26 0.94 -6.69
N ASP A 27 8.27 1.28 -7.46
CA ASP A 27 8.06 1.78 -8.81
C ASP A 27 7.88 0.59 -9.75
N VAL A 28 6.70 0.45 -10.39
CA VAL A 28 6.46 -0.74 -11.24
C VAL A 28 7.28 -0.75 -12.53
N LEU A 29 7.92 0.38 -12.86
CA LEU A 29 8.78 0.53 -14.04
C LEU A 29 10.27 0.37 -13.68
N GLU A 30 10.68 0.79 -12.48
CA GLU A 30 12.08 0.75 -12.03
C GLU A 30 12.42 -0.41 -11.07
N ASP A 31 11.50 -0.82 -10.19
CA ASP A 31 11.73 -1.88 -9.20
C ASP A 31 11.41 -3.29 -9.71
N ASP A 32 12.11 -4.28 -9.14
CA ASP A 32 11.83 -5.69 -9.41
C ASP A 32 10.61 -6.17 -8.61
N LEU A 33 9.54 -6.53 -9.32
CA LEU A 33 8.27 -6.97 -8.73
C LEU A 33 8.26 -8.43 -8.23
N LYS A 34 9.42 -9.12 -8.15
CA LYS A 34 9.48 -10.49 -7.62
C LYS A 34 9.04 -10.50 -6.16
N GLY A 35 8.01 -11.29 -5.87
CA GLY A 35 7.38 -11.36 -4.54
C GLY A 35 6.04 -10.62 -4.47
N TYR A 36 5.73 -9.78 -5.45
CA TYR A 36 4.45 -9.08 -5.57
C TYR A 36 3.61 -9.63 -6.73
N ASP A 37 3.55 -10.96 -6.86
CA ASP A 37 2.91 -11.67 -7.99
C ASP A 37 1.48 -11.19 -8.28
N THR A 38 0.69 -10.98 -7.23
CA THR A 38 -0.70 -10.50 -7.35
C THR A 38 -0.75 -9.11 -7.97
N ALA A 39 0.06 -8.18 -7.46
CA ALA A 39 0.06 -6.80 -7.94
C ALA A 39 0.67 -6.68 -9.34
N HIS A 40 1.74 -7.42 -9.62
CA HIS A 40 2.34 -7.51 -10.94
C HIS A 40 1.35 -8.06 -11.98
N THR A 41 0.56 -9.07 -11.60
CA THR A 41 -0.51 -9.62 -12.45
C THR A 41 -1.60 -8.58 -12.70
N MET A 42 -2.05 -7.86 -11.67
CA MET A 42 -3.05 -6.80 -11.83
C MET A 42 -2.54 -5.66 -12.72
N PHE A 43 -1.31 -5.21 -12.53
CA PHE A 43 -0.70 -4.20 -13.40
C PHE A 43 -0.68 -4.67 -14.87
N LYS A 44 -0.24 -5.90 -15.12
CA LYS A 44 -0.25 -6.50 -16.47
C LYS A 44 -1.64 -6.65 -17.08
N ASN A 45 -2.66 -6.84 -16.23
CA ASN A 45 -4.05 -6.90 -16.66
C ASN A 45 -4.68 -5.51 -16.92
N GLY A 46 -3.90 -4.43 -16.81
CA GLY A 46 -4.35 -3.07 -17.11
C GLY A 46 -5.13 -2.41 -15.98
N PHE A 47 -4.98 -2.88 -14.73
CA PHE A 47 -5.56 -2.20 -13.58
C PHE A 47 -4.93 -0.82 -13.41
N ALA A 48 -5.74 0.15 -12.98
CA ALA A 48 -5.28 1.52 -12.80
C ALA A 48 -4.29 1.61 -11.62
N LEU A 49 -3.20 2.35 -11.84
CA LEU A 49 -2.25 2.72 -10.80
C LEU A 49 -2.75 3.95 -10.01
N PRO A 50 -2.28 4.15 -8.76
CA PRO A 50 -1.42 3.23 -8.01
C PRO A 50 -2.19 2.01 -7.49
N LEU A 51 -1.50 0.88 -7.38
CA LEU A 51 -1.98 -0.32 -6.68
C LEU A 51 -1.52 -0.25 -5.21
N VAL A 52 -2.41 -0.57 -4.28
CA VAL A 52 -2.08 -0.61 -2.85
C VAL A 52 -2.30 -2.01 -2.32
N ALA A 53 -1.24 -2.63 -1.82
CA ALA A 53 -1.29 -3.91 -1.14
C ALA A 53 -1.11 -3.72 0.37
N VAL A 54 -1.95 -4.41 1.15
CA VAL A 54 -1.84 -4.50 2.61
C VAL A 54 -1.53 -5.95 2.94
N ASN A 55 -0.42 -6.21 3.63
CA ASN A 55 0.08 -7.55 3.93
C ASN A 55 0.24 -8.44 2.68
N GLY A 56 0.71 -7.84 1.59
CA GLY A 56 0.90 -8.51 0.29
C GLY A 56 -0.38 -8.77 -0.51
N ILE A 57 -1.55 -8.39 0.02
CA ILE A 57 -2.84 -8.53 -0.67
C ILE A 57 -3.25 -7.18 -1.26
N VAL A 58 -3.46 -7.11 -2.57
CA VAL A 58 -3.96 -5.89 -3.23
C VAL A 58 -5.38 -5.58 -2.75
N ARG A 59 -5.55 -4.43 -2.08
CA ARG A 59 -6.83 -3.95 -1.54
C ARG A 59 -7.42 -2.77 -2.33
N PHE A 60 -6.55 -1.95 -2.93
CA PHE A 60 -6.98 -0.75 -3.66
C PHE A 60 -6.22 -0.61 -4.99
N TYR A 61 -6.86 0.03 -5.96
CA TYR A 61 -6.30 0.33 -7.27
C TYR A 61 -6.94 1.60 -7.86
N GLY A 62 -6.18 2.37 -8.64
CA GLY A 62 -6.65 3.56 -9.36
C GLY A 62 -6.93 4.78 -8.48
N GLY A 63 -6.52 4.74 -7.20
CA GLY A 63 -6.74 5.82 -6.25
C GLY A 63 -6.57 5.37 -4.80
N ILE A 64 -6.19 6.33 -3.95
CA ILE A 64 -5.92 6.11 -2.53
C ILE A 64 -6.91 6.93 -1.71
N SER A 65 -7.55 6.30 -0.73
CA SER A 65 -8.40 6.98 0.26
C SER A 65 -7.84 6.72 1.66
N HIS A 66 -7.31 7.75 2.31
CA HIS A 66 -6.66 7.61 3.63
C HIS A 66 -7.54 6.90 4.65
N SER A 67 -8.83 7.28 4.74
CA SER A 67 -9.75 6.65 5.69
C SER A 67 -9.97 5.15 5.43
N LYS A 68 -9.96 4.71 4.16
CA LYS A 68 -10.13 3.29 3.84
C LYS A 68 -8.88 2.49 4.11
N ILE A 69 -7.71 3.04 3.81
CA ILE A 69 -6.43 2.40 4.11
C ILE A 69 -6.25 2.31 5.62
N TYR A 70 -6.57 3.38 6.36
CA TYR A 70 -6.55 3.39 7.82
C TYR A 70 -7.41 2.28 8.42
N ASP A 71 -8.66 2.15 7.97
CA ASP A 71 -9.60 1.15 8.48
C ASP A 71 -9.09 -0.27 8.22
N GLU A 72 -8.55 -0.52 7.02
CA GLU A 72 -8.06 -1.85 6.66
C GLU A 72 -6.77 -2.21 7.41
N VAL A 73 -5.81 -1.28 7.47
CA VAL A 73 -4.59 -1.42 8.26
C VAL A 73 -4.90 -1.67 9.73
N ARG A 74 -5.87 -0.94 10.29
CA ARG A 74 -6.26 -1.07 11.69
C ARG A 74 -6.84 -2.44 11.99
N LYS A 75 -7.66 -3.00 11.10
CA LYS A 75 -8.17 -4.37 11.23
C LYS A 75 -7.05 -5.41 11.24
N ASP A 76 -6.06 -5.24 10.37
CA ASP A 76 -4.91 -6.14 10.30
C ASP A 76 -3.99 -6.01 11.53
N CYS A 77 -3.81 -4.79 12.05
CA CYS A 77 -3.00 -4.50 13.24
C CYS A 77 -3.56 -5.11 14.55
N GLU A 78 -4.88 -5.37 14.62
CA GLU A 78 -5.47 -6.06 15.78
C GLU A 78 -4.99 -7.53 15.92
N SER A 79 -4.34 -8.10 14.89
CA SER A 79 -3.75 -9.44 14.89
C SER A 79 -2.25 -9.47 15.20
N LEU A 80 -1.74 -8.74 16.21
CA LEU A 80 -0.38 -8.89 16.82
C LEU A 80 0.87 -8.82 15.91
N GLU A 81 0.72 -8.77 14.59
CA GLU A 81 1.77 -8.61 13.58
C GLU A 81 1.47 -7.29 12.87
N GLY A 82 2.39 -6.32 12.95
CA GLY A 82 2.22 -5.00 12.33
C GLY A 82 1.87 -5.10 10.83
N ALA A 83 1.15 -4.11 10.31
CA ALA A 83 0.70 -4.13 8.93
C ALA A 83 1.78 -3.62 7.96
N SER A 84 1.91 -4.26 6.80
CA SER A 84 2.78 -3.78 5.72
C SER A 84 1.92 -3.20 4.59
N VAL A 85 2.16 -1.94 4.24
CA VAL A 85 1.45 -1.23 3.16
C VAL A 85 2.43 -0.97 2.03
N GLN A 86 2.16 -1.55 0.87
CA GLN A 86 2.98 -1.39 -0.32
C GLN A 86 2.20 -0.61 -1.37
N LEU A 87 2.81 0.45 -1.88
CA LEU A 87 2.23 1.31 -2.89
C LEU A 87 3.01 1.19 -4.17
N MET A 88 2.35 0.71 -5.22
CA MET A 88 2.96 0.42 -6.51
C MET A 88 2.45 1.43 -7.52
N GLY A 89 3.36 2.26 -8.02
CA GLY A 89 3.05 3.43 -8.86
C GLY A 89 3.88 3.52 -10.10
#